data_AF-A0A8S0ZGQ9-F1
#
_entry.id   AF-A0A8S0ZGQ9-F1
#
_cell.length_a   1.000
_cell.length_b   1.000
_cell.length_c   1.000
_cell.angle_alpha   90.00
_cell.angle_beta   90.00
_cell.angle_gamma   90.00
#
_symmetry.space_group_name_H-M   'P 1'
#
loop_
_entity.id
_entity.type
_entity.pdbx_description
1 polymer ?
#
loop_
_entity_poly.entity_id
_entity_poly.type
_entity_poly.pdbx_seq_one_letter_code
_entity_poly.pdbx_strand_id
1 'polypeptide(L)'
;MALAVVGRALLDRLTSTNVGETIVSSAAASGLLPAPLDVAPYSIIVANASCGDAGAEEYCRDTPGKRGIVCDVCEGLGGSSSRRHPATHAVDGDSSTWWQSPTLATGDFQHVELQATLPDGQLVYYNPYRVIKDKYVAANQGFHW
;
A
#
# COMPACT_ATOMS: atom_id res chain seq x y z
N MET A 1 -24.27 29.23 -37.99
CA MET A 1 -23.76 30.00 -36.83
C MET A 1 -24.51 29.51 -35.60
N ALA A 2 -24.01 28.46 -34.94
CA ALA A 2 -24.68 27.83 -33.80
C ALA A 2 -23.95 28.27 -32.52
N LEU A 3 -24.69 28.88 -31.60
CA LEU A 3 -24.18 29.30 -30.29
C LEU A 3 -23.86 28.08 -29.42
N ALA A 4 -22.64 28.00 -28.93
CA ALA A 4 -22.24 27.04 -27.89
C ALA A 4 -22.76 27.53 -26.53
N VAL A 5 -23.63 26.74 -25.90
CA VAL A 5 -24.01 26.92 -24.49
C VAL A 5 -22.93 26.23 -23.65
N VAL A 6 -22.12 27.02 -22.93
CA VAL A 6 -21.17 26.49 -21.95
C VAL A 6 -21.93 26.21 -20.66
N GLY A 7 -22.34 24.95 -20.47
CA GLY A 7 -22.81 24.46 -19.17
C GLY A 7 -21.63 24.27 -18.23
N ARG A 8 -21.61 24.99 -17.11
CA ARG A 8 -20.63 24.78 -16.03
C ARG A 8 -20.95 23.47 -15.33
N ALA A 9 -20.30 22.38 -15.73
CA ALA A 9 -20.26 21.18 -14.91
C ALA A 9 -19.39 21.46 -13.68
N LEU A 10 -20.00 21.28 -12.52
CA LEU A 10 -19.45 21.46 -11.19
C LEU A 10 -18.27 20.47 -11.05
N LEU A 11 -17.04 20.99 -11.19
CA LEU A 11 -15.82 20.26 -10.83
C LEU A 11 -15.81 20.16 -9.31
N ASP A 12 -16.16 18.99 -8.78
CA ASP A 12 -15.63 18.61 -7.49
C ASP A 12 -15.42 17.10 -7.37
N ARG A 13 -14.17 16.75 -7.09
CA ARG A 13 -13.70 15.50 -6.46
C ARG A 13 -13.57 14.22 -7.30
N LEU A 14 -12.91 14.29 -8.44
CA LEU A 14 -12.16 13.14 -8.97
C LEU A 14 -10.74 13.57 -9.34
N THR A 15 -9.85 13.62 -8.35
CA THR A 15 -8.40 13.61 -8.60
C THR A 15 -7.83 12.29 -8.11
N SER A 16 -8.10 11.23 -8.86
CA SER A 16 -7.17 10.10 -9.00
C SER A 16 -7.62 9.24 -10.18
N THR A 17 -6.95 9.38 -11.32
CA THR A 17 -6.77 8.32 -12.32
C THR A 17 -5.73 8.82 -13.33
N ASN A 18 -4.49 8.35 -13.22
CA ASN A 18 -3.60 8.31 -14.38
C ASN A 18 -4.14 7.19 -15.28
N VAL A 19 -4.83 7.59 -16.34
CA VAL A 19 -5.37 6.68 -17.35
C VAL A 19 -4.21 6.18 -18.20
N GLY A 20 -3.83 4.91 -18.02
CA GLY A 20 -3.16 4.18 -19.09
C GLY A 20 -4.13 4.05 -20.26
N GLU A 21 -3.77 4.60 -21.41
CA GLU A 21 -4.60 4.63 -22.61
C GLU A 21 -4.78 3.21 -23.17
N THR A 22 -5.92 2.58 -22.91
CA THR A 22 -6.36 1.39 -23.66
C THR A 22 -7.14 1.86 -24.89
N ILE A 23 -6.50 1.80 -26.06
CA ILE A 23 -7.16 2.04 -27.35
C ILE A 23 -8.16 0.90 -27.60
N VAL A 24 -9.44 1.12 -27.32
CA VAL A 24 -10.53 0.24 -27.74
C VAL A 24 -10.99 0.71 -29.12
N SER A 25 -10.47 0.06 -30.18
CA SER A 25 -11.02 0.24 -31.53
C SER A 25 -12.45 -0.29 -31.58
N SER A 26 -13.34 0.59 -32.00
CA SER A 26 -14.79 0.42 -32.04
C SER A 26 -15.24 -0.56 -33.14
N ALA A 27 -15.83 -1.69 -32.74
CA ALA A 27 -16.86 -2.37 -33.51
C ALA A 27 -17.67 -3.31 -32.59
N ALA A 28 -18.94 -2.95 -32.34
CA ALA A 28 -20.01 -3.82 -31.85
C ALA A 28 -19.74 -4.71 -30.62
N ALA A 29 -19.73 -4.10 -29.43
CA ALA A 29 -20.22 -4.75 -28.22
C ALA A 29 -20.78 -3.67 -27.28
N SER A 30 -22.10 -3.69 -27.04
CA SER A 30 -22.71 -2.97 -25.91
C SER A 30 -22.31 -3.67 -24.61
N GLY A 31 -21.02 -3.62 -24.27
CA GLY A 31 -20.46 -4.23 -23.07
C GLY A 31 -19.87 -3.15 -22.18
N LEU A 32 -20.64 -2.69 -21.20
CA LEU A 32 -20.08 -1.92 -20.10
C LEU A 32 -19.15 -2.84 -19.33
N LEU A 33 -17.84 -2.55 -19.34
CA LEU A 33 -16.92 -3.18 -18.41
C LEU A 33 -17.24 -2.67 -17.00
N PRO A 34 -17.18 -3.51 -15.96
CA PRO A 34 -17.29 -3.05 -14.59
C PRO A 34 -16.24 -1.97 -14.31
N ALA A 35 -16.57 -1.02 -13.43
CA ALA A 35 -15.57 -0.09 -12.94
C ALA A 35 -14.40 -0.86 -12.29
N PRO A 36 -13.15 -0.37 -12.41
CA PRO A 36 -12.02 -0.97 -11.72
C PRO A 36 -12.32 -1.13 -10.23
N LEU A 37 -12.09 -2.33 -9.70
CA LEU A 37 -12.26 -2.66 -8.29
C LEU A 37 -10.89 -2.78 -7.64
N ASP A 38 -10.69 -2.09 -6.52
CA ASP A 38 -9.55 -2.36 -5.65
C ASP A 38 -9.79 -3.66 -4.87
N VAL A 39 -8.99 -4.67 -5.17
CA VAL A 39 -9.08 -5.99 -4.55
C VAL A 39 -8.26 -6.09 -3.26
N ALA A 40 -7.41 -5.11 -2.95
CA ALA A 40 -6.54 -5.15 -1.78
C ALA A 40 -7.32 -5.33 -0.46
N PRO A 41 -8.39 -4.56 -0.18
CA PRO A 41 -9.11 -4.64 1.09
C PRO A 41 -9.85 -5.97 1.33
N TYR A 42 -10.03 -6.75 0.26
CA TYR A 42 -10.69 -8.05 0.30
C TYR A 42 -9.69 -9.22 0.33
N SER A 43 -8.41 -8.92 0.28
CA SER A 43 -7.35 -9.93 0.32
C SER A 43 -6.96 -10.29 1.75
N ILE A 44 -6.54 -11.54 1.96
CA ILE A 44 -5.89 -11.96 3.20
C ILE A 44 -4.39 -11.82 2.99
N ILE A 45 -3.75 -10.94 3.75
CA ILE A 45 -2.31 -10.71 3.65
C ILE A 45 -1.56 -11.26 4.86
N VAL A 46 -0.45 -11.93 4.59
CA VAL A 46 0.50 -12.43 5.60
C VAL A 46 1.90 -11.98 5.22
N ALA A 47 2.77 -11.81 6.22
CA ALA A 47 4.18 -11.53 6.01
C ALA A 47 5.01 -12.59 6.73
N ASN A 48 6.13 -13.00 6.15
CA ASN A 48 7.04 -13.97 6.79
C ASN A 48 7.71 -13.39 8.05
N ALA A 49 7.89 -12.06 8.10
CA ALA A 49 8.38 -11.37 9.28
C ALA A 49 7.82 -9.95 9.35
N SER A 50 7.42 -9.52 10.54
CA SER A 50 7.00 -8.15 10.83
C SER A 50 7.80 -7.58 12.01
N CYS A 51 7.92 -6.26 12.07
CA CYS A 51 8.61 -5.65 13.19
C CYS A 51 7.91 -5.98 14.52
N GLY A 52 8.70 -6.09 15.59
CA GLY A 52 8.16 -6.43 16.91
C GLY A 52 7.94 -7.91 17.19
N ASP A 53 8.02 -8.80 16.18
CA ASP A 53 7.81 -10.25 16.34
C ASP A 53 8.84 -10.90 17.28
N ALA A 54 10.11 -10.45 17.22
CA ALA A 54 11.20 -10.90 18.08
C ALA A 54 11.36 -10.05 19.36
N GLY A 55 10.40 -9.15 19.64
CA GLY A 55 10.49 -8.14 20.69
C GLY A 55 10.56 -6.73 20.12
N ALA A 56 10.39 -5.74 20.99
CA ALA A 56 10.38 -4.33 20.59
C ALA A 56 11.72 -3.91 19.97
N GLU A 57 11.67 -3.16 18.87
CA GLU A 57 12.85 -2.72 18.13
C GLU A 57 12.74 -1.26 17.67
N GLU A 58 13.88 -0.58 17.61
CA GLU A 58 13.97 0.83 17.20
C GLU A 58 14.08 0.95 15.68
N TYR A 59 13.30 1.85 15.08
CA TYR A 59 13.38 2.19 13.67
C TYR A 59 13.48 3.71 13.49
N CYS A 60 14.07 4.14 12.38
CA CYS A 60 14.27 5.56 12.08
C CYS A 60 13.89 5.88 10.64
N ARG A 61 13.07 6.91 10.43
CA ARG A 61 12.58 7.37 9.12
C ARG A 61 12.99 8.79 8.83
N ASP A 62 13.27 9.06 7.56
CA ASP A 62 13.29 10.43 7.05
C ASP A 62 11.86 10.99 6.97
N THR A 63 11.69 12.25 7.32
CA THR A 63 10.37 12.90 7.30
C THR A 63 10.24 13.79 6.06
N PRO A 64 9.39 13.45 5.08
CA PRO A 64 9.17 14.30 3.91
C PRO A 64 8.77 15.72 4.32
N GLY A 65 9.52 16.72 3.85
CA GLY A 65 9.24 18.14 4.12
C GLY A 65 9.78 18.69 5.45
N LYS A 66 10.41 17.87 6.29
CA LYS A 66 11.18 18.33 7.46
C LYS A 66 12.63 17.87 7.32
N ARG A 67 13.60 18.71 7.72
CA ARG A 67 14.99 18.27 7.81
C ARG A 67 15.16 17.47 9.10
N GLY A 68 15.39 16.17 9.01
CA GLY A 68 15.78 15.35 10.16
C GLY A 68 15.26 13.91 10.09
N ILE A 69 16.01 13.03 10.75
CA ILE A 69 15.61 11.64 11.00
C ILE A 69 14.77 11.60 12.28
N VAL A 70 13.62 10.93 12.24
CA VAL A 70 12.79 10.66 13.41
C VAL A 70 12.85 9.17 13.72
N CYS A 71 13.18 8.83 14.96
CA CYS A 71 13.23 7.45 15.43
C CYS A 71 12.06 7.17 16.39
N ASP A 72 11.53 5.96 16.32
CA ASP A 72 10.46 5.45 17.18
C ASP A 72 10.68 3.94 17.41
N VAL A 73 9.80 3.31 18.20
CA VAL A 73 9.87 1.90 18.56
C VAL A 73 8.68 1.16 17.94
N CYS A 74 8.97 0.09 17.20
CA CYS A 74 7.97 -0.89 16.81
C CYS A 74 7.84 -1.96 17.91
N GLU A 75 6.60 -2.24 18.27
CA GLU A 75 6.24 -3.28 19.24
C GLU A 75 5.41 -4.38 18.56
N GLY A 76 5.54 -5.61 19.04
CA GLY A 76 4.75 -6.74 18.54
C GLY A 76 3.29 -6.70 18.98
N LEU A 77 2.54 -7.76 18.70
CA LEU A 77 1.08 -7.82 18.94
C LEU A 77 0.64 -7.50 20.38
N GLY A 78 1.49 -7.77 21.37
CA GLY A 78 1.24 -7.46 22.78
C GLY A 78 1.53 -6.02 23.21
N GLY A 79 2.08 -5.18 22.32
CA GLY A 79 2.40 -3.78 22.59
C GLY A 79 1.25 -2.80 22.33
N SER A 80 1.57 -1.51 22.37
CA SER A 80 0.64 -0.41 22.08
C SER A 80 0.13 -0.49 20.64
N SER A 81 -1.16 -0.28 20.42
CA SER A 81 -1.75 -0.24 19.08
C SER A 81 -1.10 0.77 18.15
N SER A 82 -0.60 1.88 18.68
CA SER A 82 0.08 2.95 17.91
C SER A 82 1.49 2.58 17.45
N ARG A 83 2.08 1.51 17.98
CA ARG A 83 3.45 1.04 17.69
C ARG A 83 3.47 -0.32 16.99
N ARG A 84 2.30 -0.84 16.61
CA ARG A 84 2.16 -2.12 15.91
C ARG A 84 1.99 -1.88 14.42
N HIS A 85 2.71 -2.68 13.62
CA HIS A 85 2.68 -2.60 12.16
C HIS A 85 2.48 -3.97 11.49
N PRO A 86 1.40 -4.70 11.82
CA PRO A 86 1.10 -6.02 11.25
C PRO A 86 0.84 -5.97 9.74
N ALA A 87 0.96 -7.14 9.08
CA ALA A 87 0.74 -7.28 7.64
C ALA A 87 -0.62 -6.75 7.18
N THR A 88 -1.66 -6.88 8.01
CA THR A 88 -3.02 -6.42 7.71
C THR A 88 -3.11 -4.92 7.45
N HIS A 89 -2.19 -4.11 8.02
CA HIS A 89 -2.16 -2.68 7.77
C HIS A 89 -1.77 -2.31 6.33
N ALA A 90 -1.23 -3.26 5.55
CA ALA A 90 -0.95 -3.03 4.14
C ALA A 90 -2.23 -2.95 3.28
N VAL A 91 -3.37 -3.46 3.77
CA VAL A 91 -4.61 -3.62 3.01
C VAL A 91 -5.87 -3.12 3.75
N ASP A 92 -5.73 -2.48 4.90
CA ASP A 92 -6.86 -2.06 5.77
C ASP A 92 -7.64 -0.81 5.29
N GLY A 93 -7.15 -0.10 4.28
CA GLY A 93 -7.71 1.13 3.74
C GLY A 93 -7.35 2.39 4.54
N ASP A 94 -6.57 2.28 5.62
CA ASP A 94 -6.19 3.41 6.45
C ASP A 94 -4.82 3.97 6.01
N SER A 95 -4.81 5.25 5.66
CA SER A 95 -3.59 5.96 5.23
C SER A 95 -2.61 6.27 6.38
N SER A 96 -3.06 6.13 7.63
CA SER A 96 -2.26 6.39 8.83
C SER A 96 -1.54 5.16 9.37
N THR A 97 -1.92 3.97 8.90
CA THR A 97 -1.29 2.69 9.24
C THR A 97 -0.42 2.18 8.09
N TRP A 98 0.51 1.29 8.42
CA TRP A 98 1.35 0.59 7.47
C TRP A 98 1.81 -0.74 8.07
N TRP A 99 2.18 -1.68 7.21
CA TRP A 99 2.99 -2.84 7.60
C TRP A 99 4.46 -2.48 7.58
N GLN A 100 5.25 -3.04 8.50
CA GLN A 100 6.69 -2.81 8.56
C GLN A 100 7.48 -4.11 8.75
N SER A 101 8.55 -4.26 7.97
CA SER A 101 9.52 -5.34 8.12
C SER A 101 10.33 -5.19 9.41
N PRO A 102 10.93 -6.27 9.93
CA PRO A 102 11.94 -6.15 10.96
C PRO A 102 13.09 -5.25 10.56
N THR A 103 13.79 -4.69 11.55
CA THR A 103 15.00 -3.91 11.29
C THR A 103 16.21 -4.81 11.05
N LEU A 104 17.15 -4.35 10.23
CA LEU A 104 18.42 -5.07 10.00
C LEU A 104 19.29 -5.22 11.26
N ALA A 105 18.97 -4.49 12.34
CA ALA A 105 19.68 -4.61 13.61
C ALA A 105 19.37 -5.92 14.34
N THR A 106 18.22 -6.53 14.07
CA THR A 106 17.68 -7.67 14.83
C THR A 106 18.04 -9.03 14.21
N GLY A 107 18.67 -9.07 13.02
CA GLY A 107 19.17 -10.31 12.41
C GLY A 107 19.27 -10.29 10.88
N ASP A 108 19.51 -11.46 10.28
CA ASP A 108 19.57 -11.68 8.83
C ASP A 108 18.16 -11.77 8.22
N PHE A 109 17.44 -10.65 8.18
CA PHE A 109 16.19 -10.51 7.42
C PHE A 109 16.49 -10.26 5.93
N GLN A 110 17.28 -11.16 5.35
CA GLN A 110 17.66 -11.12 3.93
C GLN A 110 16.50 -11.50 3.00
N HIS A 111 15.46 -12.16 3.54
CA HIS A 111 14.24 -12.48 2.80
C HIS A 111 12.94 -12.28 3.60
N VAL A 112 12.30 -11.13 3.40
CA VAL A 112 11.00 -10.70 3.92
C VAL A 112 10.09 -10.60 2.71
N GLU A 113 8.94 -11.23 2.81
CA GLU A 113 7.96 -11.32 1.72
C GLU A 113 6.57 -11.11 2.33
N LEU A 114 5.69 -10.44 1.57
CA LEU A 114 4.26 -10.44 1.83
C LEU A 114 3.56 -11.35 0.82
N GLN A 115 2.63 -12.15 1.29
CA GLN A 115 1.77 -12.99 0.47
C GLN A 115 0.33 -12.55 0.68
N ALA A 116 -0.32 -12.13 -0.39
CA ALA A 116 -1.75 -11.82 -0.42
C ALA A 116 -2.52 -12.97 -1.08
N THR A 117 -3.61 -13.38 -0.46
CA THR A 117 -4.60 -14.30 -1.04
C THR A 117 -5.79 -13.47 -1.48
N LEU A 118 -6.02 -13.40 -2.80
CA LEU A 118 -7.13 -12.68 -3.40
C LEU A 118 -8.47 -13.40 -3.15
N PRO A 119 -9.63 -12.72 -3.29
CA PRO A 119 -10.94 -13.33 -3.06
C PRO A 119 -11.25 -14.57 -3.92
N ASP A 120 -10.62 -14.69 -5.09
CA ASP A 120 -10.75 -15.84 -6.00
C ASP A 120 -9.80 -17.00 -5.65
N GLY A 121 -8.99 -16.85 -4.60
CA GLY A 121 -8.01 -17.83 -4.14
C GLY A 121 -6.64 -17.71 -4.80
N GLN A 122 -6.43 -16.74 -5.71
CA GLN A 122 -5.11 -16.50 -6.29
C GLN A 122 -4.13 -15.98 -5.24
N LEU A 123 -2.91 -16.52 -5.26
CA LEU A 123 -1.80 -16.02 -4.44
C LEU A 123 -1.00 -14.99 -5.23
N VAL A 124 -0.74 -13.85 -4.58
CA VAL A 124 0.16 -12.81 -5.07
C VAL A 124 1.26 -12.60 -4.05
N TYR A 125 2.50 -12.73 -4.50
CA TYR A 125 3.69 -12.52 -3.69
C TYR A 125 4.24 -11.14 -3.98
N TYR A 126 4.43 -10.36 -2.92
CA TYR A 126 5.08 -9.06 -2.99
C TYR A 126 6.44 -9.14 -2.31
N ASN A 127 7.44 -8.74 -3.07
CA ASN A 127 8.78 -8.57 -2.57
C ASN A 127 8.98 -7.09 -2.16
N PRO A 128 8.97 -6.76 -0.86
CA PRO A 128 9.18 -5.41 -0.37
C PRO A 128 10.60 -4.88 -0.57
N TYR A 129 11.55 -5.66 -1.09
CA TYR A 129 12.93 -5.21 -1.34
C TYR A 129 13.06 -4.19 -2.49
N ARG A 130 12.44 -3.01 -2.35
CA ARG A 130 13.08 -1.76 -2.74
C ARG A 130 13.71 -1.16 -1.50
N VAL A 131 15.00 -1.44 -1.31
CA VAL A 131 15.83 -0.78 -0.30
C VAL A 131 15.79 0.74 -0.54
N ILE A 132 15.03 1.47 0.28
CA ILE A 132 15.02 2.93 0.28
C ILE A 132 15.56 3.38 1.63
N LYS A 133 16.89 3.52 1.72
CA LYS A 133 17.70 4.36 2.65
C LYS A 133 17.49 4.27 4.18
N ASP A 134 16.40 3.70 4.66
CA ASP A 134 16.05 3.53 6.06
C ASP A 134 16.20 2.04 6.41
N LYS A 135 16.61 1.72 7.65
CA LYS A 135 17.07 0.38 8.07
C LYS A 135 16.00 -0.73 8.10
N TYR A 136 14.87 -0.51 7.44
CA TYR A 136 13.68 -1.35 7.38
C TYR A 136 12.86 -0.99 6.12
N VAL A 137 11.86 -1.82 5.78
CA VAL A 137 10.88 -1.51 4.74
C VAL A 137 9.51 -1.32 5.36
N ALA A 138 8.80 -0.28 4.92
CA ALA A 138 7.38 -0.08 5.22
C ALA A 138 6.57 -0.16 3.94
N ALA A 139 5.40 -0.79 4.01
CA ALA A 139 4.44 -0.81 2.93
C ALA A 139 3.08 -0.30 3.43
N ASN A 140 2.55 0.67 2.69
CA ASN A 140 1.21 1.22 2.89
C ASN A 140 0.35 0.96 1.65
N GLN A 141 -0.87 1.49 1.68
CA GLN A 141 -1.77 1.56 0.54
C GLN A 141 -1.03 2.18 -0.68
N GLY A 142 -0.67 1.33 -1.64
CA GLY A 142 0.17 1.70 -2.79
C GLY A 142 0.66 0.52 -3.63
N PHE A 143 0.19 -0.69 -3.34
CA PHE A 143 0.39 -1.85 -4.19
C PHE A 143 -0.48 -1.68 -5.43
N HIS A 144 0.15 -1.44 -6.57
CA HIS A 144 -0.51 -1.57 -7.86
C HIS A 144 -0.57 -3.07 -8.16
N TRP A 145 -1.70 -3.71 -7.83
CA TRP A 145 -2.01 -5.08 -8.23
C TRP A 145 -2.33 -5.16 -9.72
#